data_AF-A0A0B6ZKB5-F1
#
_entry.id   AF-A0A0B6ZKB5-F1
#
_cell.length_a   1.000
_cell.length_b   1.000
_cell.length_c   1.000
_cell.angle_alpha   90.00
_cell.angle_beta   90.00
_cell.angle_gamma   90.00
#
_symmetry.space_group_name_H-M   'P 1'
#
loop_
_entity.id
_entity.type
_entity.pdbx_description
1 polymer ?
#
loop_
_entity_poly.entity_id
_entity_poly.type
_entity_poly.pdbx_seq_one_letter_code
_entity_poly.pdbx_strand_id
1 'polypeptide(L)' 'IGLKTFKLQACSEDGTPESQIIEFNWKDVKSYQVDEEGVSFNFEYNRQGKKPRLVKIFTPHFNYMNDCFDRIYDEQQWET' A
#
# COMPACT_ATOMS: atom_id res chain seq x y z
N ILE A 1 -6.97 3.49 1.28
CA ILE A 1 -6.59 2.95 -0.04
C ILE A 1 -7.54 3.59 -1.05
N GLY A 2 -7.05 4.22 -2.11
CA GLY A 2 -7.91 4.93 -3.07
C GLY A 2 -7.56 4.60 -4.51
N LEU A 3 -8.50 4.86 -5.42
CA LEU A 3 -8.38 4.55 -6.86
C LEU A 3 -7.10 5.07 -7.51
N LYS A 4 -6.68 6.30 -7.15
CA LYS A 4 -5.53 6.98 -7.75
C LYS A 4 -4.20 6.63 -7.09
N THR A 5 -4.19 6.53 -5.76
CA THR A 5 -2.98 6.34 -4.97
C THR A 5 -3.26 5.57 -3.68
N PHE A 6 -2.23 4.91 -3.17
CA PHE A 6 -2.21 4.36 -1.83
C PHE A 6 -1.53 5.35 -0.88
N LYS A 7 -2.22 5.77 0.18
CA LYS A 7 -1.74 6.77 1.14
C LYS A 7 -1.69 6.19 2.56
N LEU A 8 -0.56 6.35 3.23
CA LEU A 8 -0.39 6.15 4.66
C LEU A 8 -0.27 7.52 5.33
N GLN A 9 -1.12 7.77 6.32
CA GLN A 9 -1.10 9.00 7.11
C GLN A 9 -0.82 8.65 8.56
N ALA A 10 0.21 9.27 9.13
CA ALA A 10 0.46 9.16 10.56
C ALA A 10 -0.68 9.83 11.33
N CYS A 11 -0.98 9.29 12.50
CA CYS A 11 -1.93 9.84 13.46
C CYS A 11 -1.43 9.58 14.87
N SER A 12 -1.83 10.43 15.80
CA SER A 12 -1.58 10.25 17.22
C SER A 12 -2.44 9.13 17.80
N GLU A 13 -2.20 8.78 19.07
CA GLU A 13 -2.91 7.71 19.77
C GLU A 13 -4.43 7.93 19.86
N ASP A 14 -4.89 9.18 19.85
CA ASP A 14 -6.30 9.57 19.83
C ASP A 14 -6.91 9.61 18.41
N GLY A 15 -6.12 9.27 17.39
CA GLY A 15 -6.52 9.29 15.98
C GLY A 15 -6.41 10.65 15.31
N THR A 16 -5.90 11.69 15.98
CA THR A 16 -5.70 13.00 15.35
C THR A 16 -4.65 12.87 14.23
N PRO A 17 -4.95 13.30 12.98
CA PRO A 17 -4.01 13.13 11.88
C PRO A 17 -2.78 14.04 12.02
N GLU A 18 -1.61 13.48 11.73
CA GLU A 18 -0.35 14.23 11.69
C GLU A 18 0.01 14.67 10.26
N SER A 19 1.01 15.54 10.15
CA SER A 19 1.50 16.07 8.87
C SER A 19 2.28 15.04 8.03
N GLN A 20 2.75 13.95 8.65
CA GLN A 20 3.48 12.92 7.95
C GLN A 20 2.54 12.06 7.09
N ILE A 21 2.72 12.18 5.77
CA ILE A 21 1.98 11.43 4.77
C ILE A 21 2.97 10.78 3.81
N ILE A 22 2.79 9.49 3.57
CA ILE A 22 3.51 8.74 2.54
C ILE A 22 2.50 8.32 1.48
N GLU A 23 2.76 8.68 0.24
CA GLU A 23 1.89 8.38 -0.89
C GLU A 23 2.62 7.55 -1.94
N PHE A 24 1.95 6.52 -2.43
CA PHE A 24 2.42 5.58 -3.44
C PHE A 24 1.48 5.63 -4.64
N ASN A 25 2.05 5.86 -5.82
CA ASN A 25 1.31 5.73 -7.06
C ASN A 25 1.23 4.26 -7.47
N TRP A 26 0.05 3.79 -7.87
CA TRP A 26 -0.17 2.39 -8.26
C TRP A 26 0.74 1.93 -9.41
N LYS A 27 1.10 2.82 -10.35
CA LYS A 27 2.02 2.50 -11.46
C LYS A 27 3.43 2.10 -11.00
N ASP A 28 3.82 2.58 -9.82
CA ASP A 28 5.12 2.38 -9.22
C ASP A 28 5.12 1.17 -8.25
N VAL A 29 3.96 0.56 -7.99
CA VAL A 29 3.83 -0.70 -7.25
C VAL A 29 3.94 -1.86 -8.25
N LYS A 30 4.91 -2.76 -8.06
CA LYS A 30 5.24 -3.82 -9.03
C LYS A 30 4.70 -5.20 -8.66
N SER A 31 4.66 -5.49 -7.38
CA SER A 31 4.16 -6.74 -6.83
C SER A 31 3.74 -6.50 -5.38
N TYR A 32 2.85 -7.33 -4.88
CA TYR A 32 2.45 -7.34 -3.47
C TYR A 32 2.15 -8.77 -3.02
N GLN A 33 2.29 -9.00 -1.73
CA GLN A 33 2.02 -10.28 -1.09
C GLN A 33 1.71 -10.11 0.39
N VAL A 34 1.00 -11.08 0.93
CA VAL A 34 0.83 -11.27 2.36
C VAL A 34 1.96 -12.14 2.91
N ASP A 35 2.40 -11.83 4.13
CA ASP A 35 3.24 -12.67 4.97
C ASP A 35 2.48 -12.96 6.27
N GLU A 36 1.89 -14.17 6.34
CA GLU A 36 1.02 -14.59 7.46
C GLU A 36 1.81 -14.76 8.77
N GLU A 37 3.02 -15.32 8.70
CA GLU A 37 3.89 -15.49 9.87
C GLU A 37 4.34 -14.13 10.43
N GLY A 38 4.68 -13.21 9.53
CA GLY A 38 5.07 -11.84 9.87
C GLY A 38 3.90 -10.91 10.18
N VAL A 39 2.65 -11.35 9.99
CA VAL A 39 1.43 -10.53 10.14
C VAL A 39 1.59 -9.20 9.38
N SER A 40 2.00 -9.30 8.11
CA SER A 40 2.38 -8.13 7.32
C SER A 40 1.88 -8.19 5.88
N PHE A 41 1.57 -7.01 5.36
CA PHE A 41 1.32 -6.78 3.94
C PHE A 41 2.55 -6.12 3.32
N ASN A 42 3.08 -6.73 2.26
CA ASN A 42 4.35 -6.35 1.66
C ASN A 42 4.16 -6.00 0.19
N PHE A 43 4.82 -4.95 -0.29
CA PHE A 43 4.81 -4.59 -1.71
C PHE A 43 6.13 -4.02 -2.19
N GLU A 44 6.46 -4.30 -3.45
CA GLU A 44 7.62 -3.73 -4.12
C GLU A 44 7.26 -2.38 -4.72
N TYR A 45 7.98 -1.34 -4.27
CA TYR A 45 7.83 0.02 -4.74
C TYR A 45 9.04 0.46 -5.56
N ASN A 46 8.82 0.74 -6.85
CA ASN A 46 9.82 1.12 -7.81
C ASN A 46 9.49 2.48 -8.42
N ARG A 47 9.90 3.55 -7.72
CA ARG A 47 9.77 4.93 -8.19
C ARG A 47 10.92 5.29 -9.14
N GLN A 48 10.60 5.91 -10.27
CA GLN A 48 11.58 6.37 -11.26
C GLN A 48 12.71 7.19 -10.61
N GLY A 49 13.96 6.86 -10.95
CA GLY A 49 15.16 7.53 -10.44
C GLY A 49 15.51 7.19 -8.99
N LYS A 50 14.83 6.23 -8.37
CA LYS A 50 15.16 5.70 -7.03
C LYS A 50 15.39 4.20 -7.10
N LYS A 51 16.20 3.68 -6.16
CA LYS A 51 16.37 2.25 -6.00
C LYS A 51 15.01 1.62 -5.59
N PRO A 52 14.61 0.48 -6.18
CA PRO A 52 13.45 -0.27 -5.73
C PRO A 52 13.53 -0.61 -4.24
N ARG A 53 12.38 -0.62 -3.56
CA ARG A 53 12.29 -0.91 -2.13
C ARG A 53 11.15 -1.87 -1.85
N LEU A 54 11.39 -2.80 -0.95
CA LEU A 54 10.33 -3.56 -0.31
C LEU A 54 9.75 -2.71 0.83
N VAL A 55 8.46 -2.43 0.76
CA VAL A 55 7.70 -1.81 1.85
C VAL A 55 7.00 -2.91 2.60
N LYS A 56 7.15 -2.94 3.93
CA LYS A 56 6.46 -3.88 4.81
C LYS A 56 5.54 -3.13 5.76
N ILE A 57 4.26 -3.51 5.78
CA ILE A 57 3.26 -2.93 6.66
C ILE A 57 2.83 -4.00 7.64
N PHE A 58 3.27 -3.86 8.89
CA PHE A 58 2.88 -4.74 9.98
C PHE A 58 1.53 -4.30 10.51
N THR A 59 0.51 -5.14 10.34
CA THR A 59 -0.85 -4.82 10.72
C THR A 59 -1.67 -6.10 10.81
N PRO A 60 -2.57 -6.26 11.80
CA PRO A 60 -3.48 -7.41 11.84
C PRO A 60 -4.47 -7.41 10.66
N HIS A 61 -4.57 -6.31 9.92
CA HIS A 61 -5.45 -6.17 8.76
C HIS A 61 -4.75 -6.49 7.43
N PHE A 62 -3.67 -7.26 7.45
CA PHE A 62 -2.84 -7.53 6.26
C PHE A 62 -3.63 -8.20 5.12
N ASN A 63 -4.55 -9.13 5.44
CA ASN A 63 -5.43 -9.76 4.44
C ASN A 63 -6.40 -8.75 3.80
N TYR A 64 -6.99 -7.88 4.61
CA TYR A 64 -7.88 -6.83 4.10
C TYR A 64 -7.15 -5.86 3.15
N MET A 65 -5.87 -5.57 3.43
CA MET A 65 -5.05 -4.77 2.52
C MET A 65 -4.83 -5.47 1.18
N ASN A 66 -4.61 -6.80 1.19
CA ASN A 66 -4.49 -7.60 -0.02
C ASN A 66 -5.76 -7.53 -0.86
N ASP A 67 -6.92 -7.78 -0.26
CA ASP A 67 -8.23 -7.71 -0.94
C ASP A 67 -8.47 -6.32 -1.57
N CYS A 68 -8.05 -5.27 -0.86
CA CYS A 68 -8.14 -3.91 -1.38
C CYS A 68 -7.21 -3.66 -2.57
N PHE A 69 -5.99 -4.21 -2.55
CA PHE A 69 -5.07 -4.09 -3.69
C PHE A 69 -5.60 -4.86 -4.89
N ASP A 70 -6.06 -6.11 -4.70
CA ASP A 70 -6.69 -6.92 -5.74
C ASP A 70 -7.82 -6.15 -6.41
N ARG A 71 -8.72 -5.57 -5.60
CA ARG A 71 -9.85 -4.77 -6.12
C ARG A 71 -9.40 -3.57 -6.94
N ILE A 72 -8.39 -2.83 -6.48
CA ILE A 72 -7.87 -1.65 -7.20
C ILE A 72 -7.28 -2.07 -8.55
N TYR A 73 -6.52 -3.16 -8.59
CA TYR A 73 -5.93 -3.63 -9.85
C TYR A 73 -7.01 -4.12 -10.82
N ASP A 74 -8.02 -4.85 -10.34
CA ASP A 74 -9.17 -5.24 -11.17
C ASP A 74 -9.88 -4.02 -11.77
N GLU A 75 -10.15 -2.99 -10.96
CA GLU A 75 -10.79 -1.75 -11.44
C GLU A 75 -9.94 -1.02 -12.48
N GLN A 76 -8.63 -0.94 -12.28
CA GLN A 76 -7.72 -0.30 -13.24
C GLN A 76 -7.60 -1.07 -14.56
N GLN A 77 -7.67 -2.40 -14.53
CA GLN A 77 -7.71 -3.21 -15.76
C GLN A 77 -9.02 -3.00 -16.53
N TRP A 78 -10.15 -2.77 -15.86
CA TRP A 78 -11.45 -2.57 -16.52
C TRP A 78 -11.59 -1.19 -17.18
N GLU A 79 -10.86 -0.18 -16.70
CA GLU A 79 -10.84 1.17 -17.30
C GLU A 79 -9.92 1.28 -18.53
N THR A 80 -9.17 0.22 -18.87
CA THR A 80 -8.19 0.19 -19.98
C THR A 80 -8.66 -0.70 -21.14
#